data_AF-A0A2S6IEK7-F1
#
_entry.id   AF-A0A2S6IEK7-F1
#
_cell.length_a   1.000
_cell.length_b   1.000
_cell.length_c   1.000
_cell.angle_alpha   90.00
_cell.angle_beta   90.00
_cell.angle_gamma   90.00
#
_symmetry.space_group_name_H-M   'P 1'
#
loop_
_entity.id
_entity.type
_entity.pdbx_description
1 polymer ?
#
loop_
_entity_poly.entity_id
_entity_poly.type
_entity_poly.pdbx_seq_one_letter_code
_entity_poly.pdbx_strand_id
1 'polypeptide(L)'
;MSDEPRPQPPVPDRRWPRSVYGAGREPDVRFSLANERTFLAWIRTGLALLAAGVALEALEVPVHPGFRLAAAVVLLLLAVAAPAQAWWGWVRTERAVRCEEPLPAPVLGGPLAAGVLLAVLLLLAGTAAR
;
A
#
# COMPACT_ATOMS: atom_id res chain seq x y z
N MET A 1 -57.80 -1.69 -10.14
CA MET A 1 -56.72 -0.90 -10.76
C MET A 1 -55.54 -1.03 -9.82
N SER A 2 -54.73 -2.07 -10.02
CA SER A 2 -53.60 -2.37 -9.14
C SER A 2 -52.47 -1.42 -9.51
N ASP A 3 -52.10 -0.53 -8.59
CA ASP A 3 -50.91 0.32 -8.72
C ASP A 3 -49.67 -0.59 -8.67
N GLU A 4 -49.25 -1.11 -9.82
CA GLU A 4 -47.94 -1.75 -9.92
C GLU A 4 -46.87 -0.65 -9.83
N PRO A 5 -45.90 -0.76 -8.89
CA PRO A 5 -44.82 0.20 -8.79
C PRO A 5 -44.03 0.25 -10.10
N ARG A 6 -43.97 1.43 -10.72
CA ARG A 6 -43.19 1.63 -11.95
C ARG A 6 -41.72 1.26 -11.71
N PRO A 7 -41.06 0.54 -12.65
CA PRO A 7 -39.63 0.23 -12.55
C PRO A 7 -38.85 1.53 -12.34
N GLN A 8 -38.19 1.65 -11.19
CA GLN A 8 -37.35 2.80 -10.92
C GLN A 8 -36.13 2.72 -11.84
N PRO A 9 -35.72 3.84 -12.47
CA PRO A 9 -34.51 3.85 -13.27
C PRO A 9 -33.31 3.45 -12.40
N PRO A 10 -32.34 2.70 -12.94
CA PRO A 10 -31.17 2.29 -12.18
C PRO A 10 -30.47 3.52 -11.59
N VAL A 11 -30.28 3.53 -10.28
CA VAL A 11 -29.58 4.63 -9.59
C VAL A 11 -28.15 4.65 -10.12
N PRO A 12 -27.69 5.77 -10.74
CA PRO A 12 -26.33 5.85 -11.27
C PRO A 12 -25.33 5.68 -10.12
N ASP A 13 -24.34 4.80 -10.30
CA ASP A 13 -23.31 4.56 -9.29
C ASP A 13 -22.44 5.82 -9.12
N ARG A 14 -22.49 6.42 -7.92
CA ARG A 14 -21.78 7.66 -7.58
C ARG A 14 -20.47 7.41 -6.83
N ARG A 15 -20.06 6.15 -6.64
CA ARG A 15 -18.85 5.80 -5.89
C ARG A 15 -17.58 6.30 -6.59
N TRP A 16 -16.61 6.73 -5.78
CA TRP A 16 -15.31 7.23 -6.22
C TRP A 16 -14.20 6.28 -5.77
N PRO A 17 -13.21 5.93 -6.61
CA PRO A 17 -12.94 6.46 -7.95
C PRO A 17 -13.84 5.89 -9.05
N ARG A 18 -14.33 6.75 -9.95
CA ARG A 18 -15.18 6.33 -11.08
C ARG A 18 -14.47 5.36 -12.04
N SER A 19 -13.15 5.44 -12.15
CA SER A 19 -12.35 4.53 -12.97
C SER A 19 -12.38 3.07 -12.47
N VAL A 20 -12.75 2.86 -11.21
CA VAL A 20 -12.89 1.54 -10.59
C VAL A 20 -14.35 1.12 -10.55
N TYR A 21 -15.21 1.92 -9.91
CA TYR A 21 -16.61 1.56 -9.67
C TYR A 21 -17.49 1.63 -10.93
N GLY A 22 -17.10 2.44 -11.92
CA GLY A 22 -17.77 2.51 -13.22
C GLY A 22 -17.31 1.44 -14.21
N ALA A 23 -16.38 0.56 -13.84
CA ALA A 23 -15.86 -0.50 -14.70
C ALA A 23 -16.38 -1.87 -14.27
N GLY A 24 -16.65 -2.72 -15.27
CA GLY A 24 -17.06 -4.10 -15.06
C GLY A 24 -18.39 -4.24 -14.29
N ARG A 25 -18.57 -5.38 -13.63
CA ARG A 25 -19.72 -5.67 -12.77
C ARG A 25 -19.34 -5.63 -11.30
N GLU A 26 -20.33 -5.55 -10.42
CA GLU A 26 -20.06 -5.58 -8.98
C GLU A 26 -19.41 -6.93 -8.60
N PRO A 27 -18.26 -6.91 -7.92
CA PRO A 27 -17.53 -8.12 -7.56
C PRO A 27 -18.16 -8.78 -6.33
N ASP A 28 -17.82 -10.05 -6.08
CA ASP A 28 -18.14 -10.69 -4.79
C ASP A 28 -17.43 -9.92 -3.68
N VAL A 29 -18.20 -9.52 -2.66
CA VAL A 29 -17.77 -8.77 -1.48
C VAL A 29 -16.50 -9.36 -0.84
N ARG A 30 -16.33 -10.69 -0.88
CA ARG A 30 -15.14 -11.35 -0.31
C ARG A 30 -13.84 -10.91 -0.97
N PHE A 31 -13.84 -10.67 -2.29
CA PHE A 31 -12.65 -10.20 -2.99
C PHE A 31 -12.34 -8.74 -2.68
N SER A 32 -13.35 -7.88 -2.65
CA SER A 32 -13.17 -6.46 -2.27
C SER A 32 -12.65 -6.32 -0.83
N LEU A 33 -13.18 -7.09 0.12
CA LEU A 33 -12.68 -7.11 1.50
C LEU A 33 -11.25 -7.69 1.62
N ALA A 34 -10.89 -8.66 0.77
CA ALA A 34 -9.52 -9.15 0.72
C ALA A 34 -8.55 -8.09 0.19
N ASN A 35 -8.95 -7.34 -0.85
CA ASN A 35 -8.18 -6.25 -1.41
C ASN A 35 -8.01 -5.10 -0.40
N GLU A 36 -9.06 -4.74 0.33
CA GLU A 36 -9.01 -3.74 1.40
C GLU A 36 -8.04 -4.16 2.53
N ARG A 37 -8.03 -5.43 2.95
CA ARG A 37 -7.06 -5.93 3.93
C ARG A 37 -5.61 -5.77 3.44
N THR A 38 -5.35 -6.05 2.17
CA THR A 38 -4.02 -5.83 1.59
C THR A 38 -3.69 -4.34 1.55
N PHE A 39 -4.61 -3.47 1.15
CA PHE A 39 -4.43 -2.01 1.20
C PHE A 39 -4.04 -1.54 2.60
N LEU A 40 -4.80 -1.93 3.63
CA LEU A 40 -4.54 -1.55 5.01
C LEU A 40 -3.22 -2.13 5.53
N ALA A 41 -2.83 -3.34 5.11
CA ALA A 41 -1.54 -3.91 5.43
C ALA A 41 -0.38 -3.07 4.88
N TRP A 42 -0.51 -2.52 3.68
CA TRP A 42 0.48 -1.61 3.10
C TRP A 42 0.55 -0.25 3.79
N ILE A 43 -0.60 0.32 4.17
CA ILE A 43 -0.64 1.54 4.99
C ILE A 43 0.09 1.31 6.32
N ARG A 44 -0.20 0.20 7.00
CA ARG A 44 0.48 -0.17 8.25
C ARG A 44 1.98 -0.30 8.08
N THR A 45 2.43 -0.95 7.01
CA THR A 45 3.86 -1.08 6.70
C THR A 45 4.50 0.30 6.48
N GLY A 46 3.86 1.19 5.73
CA GLY A 46 4.34 2.56 5.54
C GLY A 46 4.49 3.34 6.86
N LEU A 47 3.49 3.23 7.74
CA LEU A 47 3.53 3.87 9.06
C LEU A 47 4.65 3.31 9.95
N ALA A 48 4.87 1.99 9.94
CA ALA A 48 5.94 1.37 10.70
C ALA A 48 7.33 1.81 10.19
N LEU A 49 7.51 1.89 8.87
CA LEU A 49 8.75 2.38 8.25
C LEU A 49 8.99 3.85 8.56
N LEU A 50 7.94 4.69 8.51
CA LEU A 50 8.01 6.10 8.89
C LEU A 50 8.46 6.24 10.35
N ALA A 51 7.82 5.53 11.26
CA ALA A 51 8.15 5.56 12.68
C ALA A 51 9.61 5.12 12.93
N ALA A 52 10.06 4.05 12.28
CA ALA A 52 11.44 3.57 12.40
C ALA A 52 12.46 4.58 11.86
N GLY A 53 12.20 5.16 10.68
CA GLY A 53 13.08 6.17 10.08
C GLY A 53 13.19 7.43 10.93
N VAL A 54 12.07 7.92 11.47
CA VAL A 54 12.06 9.06 12.40
C VAL A 54 12.78 8.72 13.71
N ALA A 55 12.55 7.53 14.27
CA ALA A 55 13.18 7.10 15.52
C ALA A 55 14.70 7.01 15.41
N LEU A 56 15.25 6.62 14.25
CA LEU A 56 16.70 6.59 14.03
C LEU A 56 17.36 7.98 14.18
N GLU A 57 16.67 9.04 13.79
CA GLU A 57 17.19 10.42 13.90
C GLU A 57 16.78 11.12 15.19
N ALA A 58 15.65 10.72 15.79
CA ALA A 58 15.17 11.31 17.04
C ALA A 58 15.86 10.73 18.29
N LEU A 59 16.38 9.50 18.21
CA LEU A 59 17.03 8.82 19.32
C LEU A 59 18.54 8.86 19.18
N GLU A 60 19.24 8.90 20.32
CA GLU A 60 20.69 8.69 20.36
C GLU A 60 21.02 7.22 20.13
N VAL A 61 20.95 6.81 18.86
CA VAL A 61 21.38 5.47 18.47
C VAL A 61 22.90 5.51 18.30
N PRO A 62 23.65 4.71 19.05
CA PRO A 62 25.08 4.64 18.88
C PRO A 62 25.31 3.92 17.54
N VAL A 63 25.54 4.65 16.46
CA VAL A 63 25.84 4.13 15.11
C VAL A 63 26.61 5.26 14.46
N HIS A 64 27.61 4.94 13.64
CA HIS A 64 28.31 5.96 12.86
C HIS A 64 27.28 6.87 12.12
N PRO A 65 27.33 8.21 12.29
CA PRO A 65 26.26 9.11 11.87
C PRO A 65 25.85 8.99 10.40
N GLY A 66 26.83 8.80 9.51
CA GLY A 66 26.56 8.65 8.07
C GLY A 66 25.75 7.40 7.71
N PHE A 67 26.01 6.27 8.39
CA PHE A 67 25.26 5.02 8.16
C PHE A 67 23.86 5.09 8.74
N ARG A 68 23.71 5.74 9.91
CA ARG A 68 22.41 5.99 10.54
C ARG A 68 21.51 6.84 9.65
N LEU A 69 22.03 7.96 9.15
CA LEU A 69 21.30 8.84 8.23
C LEU A 69 20.92 8.11 6.94
N ALA A 70 21.85 7.36 6.34
CA ALA A 70 21.57 6.58 5.14
C ALA A 70 20.44 5.56 5.36
N ALA A 71 20.45 4.83 6.48
CA ALA A 71 19.38 3.90 6.84
C ALA A 71 18.04 4.63 7.05
N ALA A 72 18.04 5.76 7.76
CA ALA A 72 16.84 6.57 7.97
C ALA A 72 16.23 7.04 6.64
N VAL A 73 17.05 7.56 5.72
CA VAL A 73 16.59 7.98 4.38
C VAL A 73 15.97 6.83 3.61
N VAL A 74 16.61 5.64 3.60
CA VAL A 74 16.06 4.45 2.93
C VAL A 74 14.68 4.10 3.51
N LEU A 75 14.55 4.05 4.85
CA LEU A 75 13.28 3.72 5.50
C LEU A 75 12.19 4.75 5.18
N LEU A 76 12.51 6.05 5.17
CA LEU A 76 11.55 7.11 4.86
C LEU A 76 11.11 7.08 3.38
N LEU A 77 12.01 6.76 2.45
CA LEU A 77 11.65 6.58 1.04
C LEU A 77 10.70 5.39 0.87
N LEU A 78 10.96 4.27 1.56
CA LEU A 78 10.05 3.12 1.55
C LEU A 78 8.71 3.44 2.22
N ALA A 79 8.71 4.27 3.27
CA ALA A 79 7.51 4.73 3.94
C ALA A 79 6.58 5.53 3.02
N VAL A 80 7.14 6.32 2.09
CA VAL A 80 6.39 7.03 1.05
C VAL A 80 5.94 6.08 -0.06
N ALA A 81 6.77 5.11 -0.44
CA ALA A 81 6.44 4.15 -1.49
C ALA A 81 5.28 3.22 -1.12
N ALA A 82 5.18 2.82 0.16
CA ALA A 82 4.15 1.90 0.64
C ALA A 82 2.70 2.37 0.43
N PRO A 83 2.27 3.59 0.81
CA PRO A 83 0.91 4.07 0.54
C PRO A 83 0.65 4.31 -0.95
N ALA A 84 1.67 4.71 -1.73
CA ALA A 84 1.54 4.80 -3.19
C ALA A 84 1.28 3.42 -3.82
N GLN A 85 2.01 2.40 -3.36
CA GLN A 85 1.75 1.01 -3.70
C GLN A 85 0.31 0.62 -3.31
N ALA A 86 -0.10 0.89 -2.07
CA ALA A 86 -1.42 0.51 -1.56
C ALA A 86 -2.52 1.01 -2.50
N TRP A 87 -2.45 2.30 -2.86
CA TRP A 87 -3.40 2.93 -3.77
C TRP A 87 -3.42 2.29 -5.15
N TRP A 88 -2.26 2.17 -5.81
CA TRP A 88 -2.20 1.62 -7.17
C TRP A 88 -2.54 0.13 -7.22
N GLY A 89 -2.09 -0.64 -6.23
CA GLY A 89 -2.39 -2.07 -6.09
C GLY A 89 -3.87 -2.31 -5.87
N TRP A 90 -4.52 -1.50 -5.01
CA TRP A 90 -5.95 -1.56 -4.78
C TRP A 90 -6.75 -1.27 -6.05
N VAL A 91 -6.46 -0.15 -6.74
CA VAL A 91 -7.14 0.24 -7.98
C VAL A 91 -7.03 -0.85 -9.05
N ARG A 92 -5.83 -1.41 -9.27
CA ARG A 92 -5.59 -2.43 -10.30
C ARG A 92 -6.29 -3.74 -9.98
N THR A 93 -6.19 -4.20 -8.74
CA THR A 93 -6.83 -5.45 -8.28
C THR A 93 -8.34 -5.34 -8.36
N GLU A 94 -8.91 -4.23 -7.86
CA GLU A 94 -10.37 -4.04 -7.86
C GLU A 94 -10.92 -3.99 -9.29
N ARG A 95 -10.23 -3.30 -10.21
CA ARG A 95 -10.60 -3.28 -11.62
C ARG A 95 -10.49 -4.66 -12.28
N ALA A 96 -9.40 -5.40 -12.03
CA ALA A 96 -9.21 -6.73 -12.60
C ALA A 96 -10.32 -7.69 -12.14
N VAL A 97 -10.67 -7.70 -10.86
CA VAL A 97 -11.77 -8.53 -10.34
C VAL A 97 -13.12 -8.12 -10.93
N ARG A 98 -13.40 -6.82 -11.06
CA ARG A 98 -14.65 -6.30 -11.68
C ARG A 98 -14.78 -6.67 -13.15
N CYS A 99 -13.68 -6.72 -13.88
CA CYS A 99 -13.61 -7.04 -15.31
C CYS A 99 -13.33 -8.52 -15.61
N GLU A 100 -13.25 -9.38 -14.60
CA GLU A 100 -12.88 -10.80 -14.75
C GLU A 100 -11.51 -11.03 -15.42
N GLU A 101 -10.57 -10.12 -15.20
CA GLU A 101 -9.21 -10.19 -15.73
C GLU A 101 -8.24 -10.88 -14.76
N PRO A 102 -7.12 -11.44 -15.26
CA PRO A 102 -6.06 -11.97 -14.42
C PRO A 102 -5.54 -10.96 -13.39
N LEU A 103 -5.27 -11.42 -12.17
CA LEU A 103 -4.80 -10.56 -11.10
C LEU A 103 -3.38 -10.02 -11.38
N PRO A 104 -3.13 -8.72 -11.11
CA PRO A 104 -1.82 -8.13 -11.34
C PRO A 104 -0.78 -8.67 -10.35
N ALA A 105 0.44 -8.89 -10.83
CA ALA A 105 1.55 -9.32 -9.97
C ALA A 105 1.99 -8.22 -8.98
N PRO A 106 2.39 -8.57 -7.75
CA PRO A 106 2.86 -7.61 -6.75
C PRO A 106 4.29 -7.13 -7.06
N VAL A 107 4.39 -5.99 -7.74
CA VAL A 107 5.68 -5.42 -8.21
C VAL A 107 6.57 -4.82 -7.12
N LEU A 108 5.99 -4.34 -6.01
CA LEU A 108 6.76 -3.62 -4.97
C LEU A 108 7.14 -4.47 -3.75
N GLY A 109 6.73 -5.73 -3.69
CA GLY A 109 7.10 -6.64 -2.59
C GLY A 109 8.61 -6.90 -2.52
N GLY A 110 9.23 -7.20 -3.66
CA GLY A 110 10.68 -7.43 -3.75
C GLY A 110 11.52 -6.20 -3.40
N PRO A 111 11.29 -5.04 -4.04
CA PRO A 111 11.99 -3.80 -3.71
C PRO A 111 11.86 -3.38 -2.25
N LEU A 112 10.68 -3.55 -1.63
CA LEU A 112 10.49 -3.24 -0.22
C LEU A 112 11.33 -4.15 0.67
N ALA A 113 11.33 -5.47 0.42
CA ALA A 113 12.14 -6.41 1.17
C ALA A 113 13.64 -6.11 1.04
N ALA A 114 14.10 -5.82 -0.18
CA ALA A 114 15.49 -5.43 -0.45
C ALA A 114 15.88 -4.12 0.25
N GLY A 115 15.00 -3.13 0.25
CA GLY A 115 15.25 -1.85 0.91
C GLY A 115 15.30 -1.97 2.45
N VAL A 116 14.41 -2.77 3.04
CA VAL A 116 14.46 -3.07 4.48
C VAL A 116 15.75 -3.81 4.83
N LEU A 117 16.15 -4.81 4.03
CA LEU A 117 17.41 -5.53 4.22
C LEU A 117 18.61 -4.57 4.13
N LEU A 118 18.62 -3.66 3.14
CA LEU A 118 19.66 -2.66 2.99
C LEU A 118 19.75 -1.75 4.22
N ALA A 119 18.63 -1.26 4.74
CA ALA A 119 18.62 -0.44 5.96
C ALA A 119 19.23 -1.20 7.15
N VAL A 120 18.90 -2.48 7.32
CA VAL A 120 19.50 -3.33 8.36
C VAL A 120 21.01 -3.47 8.15
N LEU A 121 21.47 -3.75 6.93
CA LEU A 121 22.90 -3.89 6.63
C LEU A 121 23.67 -2.59 6.87
N LEU A 122 23.10 -1.43 6.54
CA LEU A 122 23.69 -0.12 6.83
C LEU A 122 23.85 0.10 8.34
N LEU A 123 22.83 -0.24 9.12
CA LEU A 123 22.91 -0.13 10.59
C LEU A 123 23.98 -1.07 11.15
N LEU A 124 24.05 -2.33 10.69
CA LEU A 124 25.09 -3.29 11.10
C LEU A 124 26.49 -2.78 10.77
N ALA A 125 26.72 -2.30 9.55
CA ALA A 125 28.00 -1.72 9.14
C ALA A 125 28.37 -0.51 10.02
N GLY A 126 27.42 0.38 10.27
CA GLY A 126 27.62 1.55 11.12
C GLY A 126 27.84 1.24 12.61
N THR A 127 27.39 0.08 13.10
CA THR A 127 27.74 -0.41 14.44
C THR A 127 29.16 -0.98 14.51
N ALA A 128 29.62 -1.64 13.45
CA ALA A 128 30.97 -2.20 13.36
C ALA A 128 32.05 -1.14 13.11
N ALA A 129 31.68 -0.02 12.47
CA ALA A 129 32.56 1.10 12.14
C ALA A 129 32.54 2.24 13.19
N ARG A 130 32.11 1.96 14.43
CA ARG A 130 32.13 2.93 15.53
C ARG A 130 33.53 3.20 16.06
#